data_AF-A0A7S4D0G0-F1
#
_entry.id   AF-A0A7S4D0G0-F1
#
_cell.length_a   1.000
_cell.length_b   1.000
_cell.length_c   1.000
_cell.angle_alpha   90.00
_cell.angle_beta   90.00
_cell.angle_gamma   90.00
#
_symmetry.space_group_name_H-M   'P 1'
#
loop_
_entity.id
_entity.type
_entity.pdbx_description
1 polymer ?
#
loop_
_entity_poly.entity_id
_entity_poly.type
_entity_poly.pdbx_seq_one_letter_code
_entity_poly.pdbx_strand_id
1 'polypeptide(L)'
;VTSRHGIIDKLLGDGLLVFFHTAPKAMQATLAVVKSAHEHNLQADATDGEPIGLYVGMNTGQVCVGIIGTEGRMDTSTIGDAVNIASRMAGLCKMYNSVLVCTAAT
;
A
#
# COMPACT_ATOMS: atom_id res chain seq x y z
N VAL A 1 0.63 -0.44 -9.49
CA VAL A 1 0.12 0.80 -8.86
C VAL A 1 0.35 2.06 -9.70
N THR A 2 1.54 2.26 -10.26
CA THR A 2 1.89 3.43 -11.11
C THR A 2 1.02 3.58 -12.35
N SER A 3 0.65 2.47 -13.01
CA SER A 3 -0.31 2.47 -14.14
C SER A 3 -1.70 3.03 -13.80
N ARG A 4 -1.99 3.22 -12.51
CA ARG A 4 -3.22 3.84 -11.99
C ARG A 4 -2.94 5.14 -11.24
N HIS A 5 -1.85 5.82 -11.58
CA HIS A 5 -1.42 7.12 -11.05
C HIS A 5 -1.06 7.11 -9.56
N GLY A 6 -0.68 5.96 -9.01
CA GLY A 6 -0.09 5.89 -7.67
C GLY A 6 1.36 6.33 -7.70
N ILE A 7 1.75 7.13 -6.70
CA ILE A 7 3.15 7.55 -6.52
C ILE A 7 3.73 6.74 -5.36
N ILE A 8 4.80 5.99 -5.64
CA ILE A 8 5.51 5.22 -4.63
C ILE A 8 6.35 6.21 -3.83
N ASP A 9 6.04 6.37 -2.54
CA ASP A 9 6.78 7.24 -1.62
C ASP A 9 8.06 6.53 -1.16
N LYS A 10 7.93 5.31 -0.63
CA LYS A 10 9.07 4.51 -0.17
C LYS A 10 8.75 3.01 -0.08
N LEU A 11 9.82 2.23 -0.08
CA LEU A 11 9.81 0.81 0.27
C LEU A 11 9.94 0.65 1.79
N LEU A 12 9.18 -0.29 2.36
CA LEU A 12 9.08 -0.56 3.79
C LEU A 12 9.32 -2.05 4.03
N GLY A 13 10.58 -2.49 3.92
CA GLY A 13 10.91 -3.92 3.96
C GLY A 13 10.32 -4.66 2.76
N ASP A 14 9.34 -5.52 3.01
CA ASP A 14 8.54 -6.25 2.01
C ASP A 14 7.31 -5.45 1.53
N GLY A 15 7.03 -4.30 2.16
CA GLY A 15 5.91 -3.43 1.84
C GLY A 15 6.27 -2.23 0.97
N LEU A 16 5.23 -1.58 0.46
CA LEU A 16 5.30 -0.35 -0.32
C LEU A 16 4.31 0.67 0.21
N LEU A 17 4.78 1.91 0.42
CA LEU A 17 3.92 3.05 0.71
C LEU A 17 3.63 3.79 -0.59
N VAL A 18 2.35 3.91 -0.92
CA VAL A 18 1.88 4.55 -2.16
C VAL A 18 0.78 5.53 -1.81
N PHE A 19 0.88 6.75 -2.30
CA PHE A 19 -0.20 7.72 -2.20
C PHE A 19 -0.87 7.96 -3.54
N PHE A 20 -2.14 8.35 -3.46
CA PHE A 20 -3.00 8.66 -4.58
C PHE A 20 -3.73 9.96 -4.29
N HIS A 21 -3.98 10.74 -5.34
CA HIS A 21 -4.76 11.98 -5.21
C HIS A 21 -6.23 11.72 -4.88
N THR A 22 -6.76 10.54 -5.18
CA THR A 22 -8.17 10.18 -4.92
C THR A 22 -8.31 8.73 -4.47
N ALA A 23 -9.27 8.48 -3.57
CA ALA A 23 -9.58 7.14 -3.08
C ALA A 23 -10.03 6.16 -4.18
N PRO A 24 -10.85 6.55 -5.19
CA PRO A 24 -11.19 5.64 -6.29
C PRO A 24 -9.97 5.13 -7.08
N LYS A 25 -8.96 5.97 -7.31
CA LYS A 25 -7.72 5.53 -8.00
C LYS A 25 -6.94 4.55 -7.13
N ALA A 26 -6.85 4.82 -5.83
CA ALA A 26 -6.23 3.91 -4.87
C ALA A 26 -6.94 2.56 -4.85
N MET A 27 -8.28 2.55 -4.80
CA MET A 27 -9.09 1.32 -4.80
C MET A 27 -8.90 0.52 -6.09
N GLN A 28 -8.93 1.16 -7.26
CA GLN A 28 -8.66 0.50 -8.53
C GLN A 28 -7.25 -0.11 -8.59
N ALA A 29 -6.26 0.56 -7.99
CA ALA A 29 -4.90 0.05 -7.92
C ALA A 29 -4.79 -1.15 -6.98
N THR A 30 -5.42 -1.08 -5.81
CA THR A 30 -5.51 -2.17 -4.85
C THR A 30 -6.15 -3.41 -5.48
N LEU A 31 -7.31 -3.27 -6.11
CA LEU A 31 -8.00 -4.39 -6.78
C LEU A 31 -7.10 -5.05 -7.84
N ALA A 32 -6.34 -4.26 -8.58
CA ALA A 32 -5.43 -4.79 -9.59
C ALA A 32 -4.24 -5.55 -8.99
N VAL A 33 -3.69 -5.06 -7.88
CA VAL A 33 -2.61 -5.75 -7.16
C VAL A 33 -3.12 -7.05 -6.56
N VAL A 34 -4.29 -7.03 -5.91
CA VAL A 34 -4.94 -8.22 -5.35
C VAL A 34 -5.21 -9.25 -6.45
N LYS A 35 -5.75 -8.82 -7.59
CA LYS A 35 -5.99 -9.71 -8.74
C LYS A 35 -4.70 -10.33 -9.25
N SER A 36 -3.64 -9.54 -9.42
CA SER A 36 -2.34 -10.03 -9.88
C SER A 36 -1.70 -11.00 -8.89
N ALA A 37 -1.81 -10.76 -7.59
CA ALA A 37 -1.32 -11.67 -6.56
C ALA A 37 -2.12 -12.98 -6.56
N HIS A 38 -3.45 -12.91 -6.75
CA HIS A 38 -4.29 -14.09 -6.88
C HIS A 38 -3.91 -14.92 -8.11
N GLU A 39 -3.76 -14.30 -9.27
CA GLU A 39 -3.33 -14.97 -10.51
C GLU A 39 -1.95 -15.63 -10.35
N HIS A 40 -1.01 -14.93 -9.70
CA HIS A 40 0.29 -15.50 -9.38
C HIS A 40 0.18 -16.72 -8.46
N ASN A 41 -0.65 -16.66 -7.42
CA ASN A 41 -0.82 -17.76 -6.48
C ASN A 41 -1.49 -18.98 -7.12
N LEU A 42 -2.40 -18.79 -8.09
CA LEU A 42 -2.95 -19.89 -8.88
C LEU A 42 -1.88 -20.58 -9.74
N GLN A 43 -0.94 -19.81 -10.29
CA GLN A 43 0.17 -20.37 -11.05
C GLN A 43 1.17 -21.08 -10.14
N ALA A 44 1.48 -20.51 -8.98
CA ALA A 44 2.37 -21.12 -8.00
C ALA A 44 1.85 -22.48 -7.54
N ASP A 45 0.54 -22.59 -7.23
CA ASP A 45 -0.10 -23.85 -6.86
C ASP A 45 0.04 -24.92 -7.97
N ALA A 46 -0.05 -24.51 -9.24
CA ALA A 46 0.09 -25.43 -10.37
C ALA A 46 1.54 -25.89 -10.62
N THR A 47 2.54 -25.21 -10.06
CA THR A 47 3.98 -25.48 -10.28
C THR A 47 4.73 -25.82 -8.99
N ASP A 48 4.03 -26.18 -7.90
CA ASP A 48 4.60 -26.39 -6.56
C ASP A 48 5.47 -25.20 -6.07
N GLY A 49 5.10 -23.98 -6.44
CA GLY A 49 5.72 -22.74 -5.98
C GLY A 49 5.12 -22.21 -4.68
N GLU A 50 5.80 -21.24 -4.05
CA GLU A 50 5.29 -20.62 -2.82
C GLU A 50 4.28 -19.49 -3.12
N PRO A 51 3.07 -19.51 -2.50
CA PRO A 51 2.11 -18.44 -2.66
C PRO A 51 2.55 -17.18 -1.91
N ILE A 52 2.20 -16.02 -2.47
CA ILE A 52 2.50 -14.71 -1.89
C ILE A 52 1.32 -14.27 -1.02
N GLY A 53 1.60 -13.95 0.23
CA GLY A 53 0.66 -13.25 1.13
C GLY A 53 0.62 -11.76 0.83
N LEU A 54 -0.57 -11.16 0.87
CA LEU A 54 -0.76 -9.73 0.62
C LEU A 54 -1.71 -9.13 1.66
N TYR A 55 -1.29 -8.04 2.29
CA TYR A 55 -2.13 -7.19 3.12
C TYR A 55 -2.06 -5.75 2.63
N VAL A 56 -3.22 -5.12 2.47
CA VAL A 56 -3.35 -3.75 2.00
C VAL A 56 -4.12 -2.93 3.03
N GLY A 57 -3.47 -1.92 3.58
CA GLY A 57 -4.10 -0.92 4.43
C GLY A 57 -4.34 0.37 3.67
N MET A 58 -5.55 0.92 3.73
CA MET A 58 -5.88 2.17 3.06
C MET A 58 -6.47 3.19 4.05
N ASN A 59 -6.09 4.45 3.85
CA ASN A 59 -6.67 5.57 4.57
C ASN A 59 -6.65 6.82 3.68
N THR A 60 -7.60 7.72 3.90
CA THR A 60 -7.66 9.02 3.26
C THR A 60 -7.53 10.11 4.32
N GLY A 61 -6.61 11.05 4.10
CA GLY A 61 -6.38 12.15 5.03
C GLY A 61 -5.34 13.11 4.49
N GLN A 62 -5.14 14.21 5.21
CA GLN A 62 -4.13 15.20 4.86
C GLN A 62 -2.73 14.65 5.16
N VAL A 63 -1.82 14.89 4.21
CA VAL A 63 -0.40 14.56 4.33
C VAL A 63 0.42 15.73 3.81
N CYS A 64 1.56 15.98 4.44
CA CYS A 64 2.58 16.89 3.94
C CYS A 64 3.61 16.07 3.17
N VAL A 65 3.89 16.46 1.92
CA VAL A 65 4.98 15.91 1.13
C VAL A 65 6.09 16.94 1.06
N GLY A 66 7.30 16.57 1.44
CA GLY A 66 8.42 17.50 1.47
C GLY A 66 9.77 16.81 1.54
N ILE A 67 10.83 17.61 1.37
CA ILE A 67 12.21 17.14 1.53
C ILE A 67 12.59 17.29 3.00
N ILE A 68 13.04 16.20 3.61
CA ILE A 68 13.38 16.13 5.03
C ILE A 68 14.76 15.51 5.17
N GLY A 69 15.60 16.13 5.99
CA GLY A 69 16.95 15.64 6.21
C GLY A 69 17.91 16.71 6.72
N THR A 70 19.18 16.33 6.80
CA THR A 70 20.28 17.22 7.16
C THR A 70 21.17 17.46 5.96
N GLU A 71 22.10 18.42 6.10
CA GLU A 71 23.13 18.65 5.09
C GLU A 71 23.91 17.34 4.83
N GLY A 72 23.81 16.81 3.60
CA GLY A 72 24.40 15.53 3.20
C GLY A 72 23.44 14.33 3.13
N ARG A 73 22.20 14.42 3.65
CA ARG A 73 21.19 13.36 3.50
C ARG A 73 19.78 13.94 3.50
N MET A 74 19.26 14.19 2.30
CA MET A 74 17.90 14.67 2.08
C MET A 74 17.06 13.59 1.42
N ASP A 75 15.91 13.25 2.03
CA ASP A 75 14.94 12.33 1.47
C ASP A 75 13.60 13.05 1.29
N THR A 76 12.96 12.86 0.14
CA THR A 76 11.56 13.25 -0.02
C THR A 76 10.72 12.26 0.79
N SER A 77 9.90 12.78 1.71
CA SER A 77 9.05 11.95 2.55
C SER A 77 7.65 12.53 2.65
N THR A 78 6.68 11.63 2.72
CA THR A 78 5.32 11.95 3.15
C THR A 78 5.25 11.86 4.68
N ILE A 79 4.72 12.89 5.34
CA ILE A 79 4.47 12.93 6.79
C ILE A 79 3.01 13.28 7.04
N GLY A 80 2.40 12.53 7.97
CA GLY A 80 1.09 12.83 8.50
C GLY A 80 0.49 11.61 9.19
N ASP A 81 -0.44 11.84 10.11
CA ASP A 81 -1.15 10.77 10.81
C ASP A 81 -1.83 9.81 9.85
N ALA A 82 -2.26 10.31 8.68
CA ALA A 82 -2.87 9.51 7.64
C ALA A 82 -1.99 8.35 7.13
N VAL A 83 -0.66 8.53 7.10
CA VAL A 83 0.31 7.49 6.71
C VAL A 83 0.35 6.38 7.77
N ASN A 84 0.44 6.78 9.03
CA ASN A 84 0.49 5.85 10.16
C ASN A 84 -0.82 5.06 10.29
N ILE A 85 -1.97 5.69 10.04
CA ILE A 85 -3.27 5.01 10.03
C ILE A 85 -3.31 3.96 8.91
N ALA A 86 -2.87 4.28 7.69
CA ALA A 86 -2.83 3.31 6.59
C ALA A 86 -1.98 2.07 6.95
N SER A 87 -0.80 2.27 7.55
CA SER A 87 0.05 1.17 8.02
C SER A 87 -0.64 0.32 9.09
N ARG A 88 -1.34 0.94 10.05
CA ARG A 88 -2.13 0.21 11.05
C ARG A 88 -3.26 -0.60 10.42
N MET A 89 -3.93 -0.07 9.39
CA MET A 89 -4.98 -0.82 8.67
C MET A 89 -4.41 -2.08 8.01
N ALA A 90 -3.20 -2.01 7.45
CA ALA A 90 -2.53 -3.19 6.89
C ALA A 90 -2.26 -4.25 7.98
N GLY A 91 -1.84 -3.84 9.17
CA GLY A 91 -1.66 -4.75 10.31
C GLY A 91 -2.96 -5.43 10.78
N LEU A 92 -4.10 -4.75 10.67
CA LEU A 92 -5.41 -5.30 11.03
C LEU A 92 -5.93 -6.36 10.05
N CYS A 93 -5.40 -6.40 8.82
CA CYS A 93 -5.77 -7.40 7.82
C CYS A 93 -5.64 -8.84 8.35
N LYS A 94 -4.57 -9.12 9.09
CA LYS A 94 -4.33 -10.42 9.73
C LYS A 94 -5.39 -10.76 10.78
N MET A 95 -5.80 -9.77 11.59
CA MET A 95 -6.81 -9.94 12.63
C MET A 95 -8.20 -10.23 12.05
N TYR A 96 -8.54 -9.56 10.95
CA TYR A 96 -9.84 -9.72 10.29
C TYR A 96 -9.87 -10.76 9.18
N ASN A 97 -8.79 -11.54 9.01
CA ASN A 97 -8.63 -12.51 7.92
C ASN A 97 -9.02 -11.93 6.54
N SER A 98 -8.57 -10.71 6.28
CA SER A 98 -8.96 -9.92 5.11
C SER A 98 -7.71 -9.46 4.38
N VAL A 99 -7.79 -9.32 3.05
CA VAL A 99 -6.66 -8.81 2.22
C VAL A 99 -6.58 -7.29 2.25
N LEU A 100 -7.71 -6.62 2.42
CA LEU A 100 -7.83 -5.17 2.43
C LEU A 100 -8.62 -4.71 3.65
N VAL A 101 -8.08 -3.73 4.38
CA VAL A 101 -8.80 -2.95 5.39
C VAL A 101 -8.63 -1.47 5.06
N CYS A 102 -9.74 -0.73 5.06
CA CYS A 102 -9.74 0.71 4.83
C CYS A 102 -10.54 1.45 5.89
N THR A 103 -10.21 2.71 6.11
CA THR A 103 -11.02 3.60 6.94
C THR A 103 -12.29 4.02 6.22
N ALA A 104 -13.34 4.37 6.96
CA ALA A 104 -14.61 4.85 6.37
C ALA A 104 -14.48 6.13 5.52
N ALA A 105 -13.40 6.91 5.70
CA ALA A 105 -13.12 8.10 4.91
C ALA A 105 -12.58 7.81 3.49
N THR A 106 -12.32 6.54 3.18
CA THR A 106 -11.75 6.05 1.90
C THR A 106 -12.81 5.38 1.06
#